data_AF-A0A8C9KV04-F1
#
_entry.id   AF-A0A8C9KV04-F1
#
_cell.length_a   1.000
_cell.length_b   1.000
_cell.length_c   1.000
_cell.angle_alpha   90.00
_cell.angle_beta   90.00
_cell.angle_gamma   90.00
#
_symmetry.space_group_name_H-M   'P 1'
#
loop_
_entity.id
_entity.type
_entity.pdbx_description
1 polymer ?
#
loop_
_entity_poly.entity_id
_entity_poly.type
_entity_poly.pdbx_seq_one_letter_code
_entity_poly.pdbx_strand_id
1 'polypeptide(L)'
;MTDSHTDTALTLPWPSAVSQGAFADSCCEDFSLSLDASRPRKRLTELMIKTALEKPVEMQAAGAAGPREWGLKFQRSPQEVLPSADGRRARGIRMALTRLEGSGDSAKAVPTGDVEELECGLVLSSIGYRSLPLDPAVPFDSQHGVIPNSSGRVEGVPGLYCSGWVKRGPTGVIITTMNDSFDTAQSLLEDLQGGVLDISPSREGFGLVESILRSRGVRPVSFSDWEKIDAAEVARGKAAGKPREKIVDPAEMLRIIGH
;
A
#
# COMPACT_ATOMS: atom_id res chain seq x y z
N MET A 1 55.56 -14.84 19.79
CA MET A 1 56.50 -15.06 18.68
C MET A 1 55.79 -15.99 17.71
N THR A 2 54.94 -15.46 16.82
CA THR A 2 55.28 -15.00 15.44
C THR A 2 55.76 -16.21 14.62
N ASP A 3 55.06 -16.72 13.62
CA ASP A 3 54.47 -16.13 12.40
C ASP A 3 53.59 -17.22 11.74
N SER A 4 52.72 -17.06 10.74
CA SER A 4 52.22 -15.95 9.91
C SER A 4 51.06 -16.52 9.08
N HIS A 5 50.11 -15.64 8.74
CA HIS A 5 48.91 -15.83 7.93
C HIS A 5 49.13 -16.42 6.51
N THR A 6 48.06 -17.02 5.96
CA THR A 6 47.56 -16.68 4.61
C THR A 6 46.11 -17.14 4.49
N ASP A 7 45.19 -16.18 4.57
CA ASP A 7 43.76 -16.33 4.32
C ASP A 7 43.50 -15.76 2.92
N THR A 8 43.04 -16.59 1.99
CA THR A 8 42.87 -16.21 0.58
C THR A 8 41.41 -15.83 0.34
N ALA A 9 41.10 -14.54 0.50
CA ALA A 9 39.80 -13.98 0.14
C ALA A 9 39.76 -13.72 -1.38
N LEU A 10 38.93 -14.47 -2.09
CA LEU A 10 38.56 -14.20 -3.48
C LEU A 10 37.63 -12.98 -3.52
N THR A 11 38.19 -11.82 -3.84
CA THR A 11 37.45 -10.61 -4.21
C THR A 11 37.08 -10.69 -5.69
N LEU A 12 35.78 -10.79 -6.00
CA LEU A 12 35.29 -10.50 -7.35
C LEU A 12 35.12 -8.98 -7.48
N PRO A 13 35.72 -8.34 -8.51
CA PRO A 13 35.66 -6.90 -8.66
C PRO A 13 34.29 -6.44 -9.17
N TRP A 14 33.79 -5.37 -8.56
CA TRP A 14 32.70 -4.53 -9.08
C TRP A 14 33.12 -3.98 -10.46
N PRO A 15 32.28 -4.05 -11.51
CA PRO A 15 32.61 -3.42 -12.78
C PRO A 15 32.60 -1.89 -12.63
N SER A 16 33.80 -1.34 -12.46
CA SER A 16 34.08 0.09 -12.52
C SER A 16 34.00 0.59 -13.96
N ALA A 17 32.80 0.88 -14.47
CA ALA A 17 32.60 1.73 -15.64
C ALA A 17 31.10 1.99 -15.90
N VAL A 18 30.47 2.76 -15.01
CA VAL A 18 29.39 3.66 -15.44
C VAL A 18 29.84 5.05 -15.02
N SER A 19 29.94 5.96 -15.98
CA SER A 19 30.54 7.27 -15.81
C SER A 19 29.87 8.05 -14.67
N GLN A 20 30.60 8.25 -13.57
CA GLN A 20 30.16 9.11 -12.46
C GLN A 20 29.87 10.56 -12.93
N GLY A 21 30.42 10.98 -14.07
CA GLY A 21 30.17 12.31 -14.66
C GLY A 21 28.77 12.51 -15.23
N ALA A 22 28.17 11.49 -15.86
CA ALA A 22 26.85 11.66 -16.50
C ALA A 22 25.69 11.74 -15.50
N PHE A 23 25.85 11.13 -14.32
CA PHE A 23 24.86 11.18 -13.24
C PHE A 23 24.89 12.54 -12.51
N ALA A 24 26.07 13.13 -12.32
CA ALA A 24 26.23 14.42 -11.64
C ALA A 24 25.67 15.59 -12.47
N ASP A 25 25.90 15.60 -13.79
CA ASP A 25 25.40 16.68 -14.66
C ASP A 25 23.87 16.62 -14.82
N SER A 26 23.28 15.43 -14.91
CA SER A 26 21.82 15.24 -14.89
C SER A 26 21.17 15.71 -13.57
N CYS A 27 21.84 15.50 -12.43
CA CYS A 27 21.33 15.95 -11.13
C CYS A 27 21.33 17.48 -10.98
N CYS A 28 22.24 18.20 -11.63
CA CYS A 28 22.32 19.66 -11.57
C CYS A 28 21.19 20.33 -12.37
N GLU A 29 20.79 19.78 -13.52
CA GLU A 29 19.62 20.27 -14.27
C GLU A 29 18.29 19.96 -13.52
N ASP A 30 18.20 18.77 -12.90
CA ASP A 30 17.06 18.37 -12.06
C ASP A 30 16.89 19.23 -10.79
N PHE A 31 17.95 19.89 -10.32
CA PHE A 31 17.88 20.78 -9.16
C PHE A 31 17.04 22.04 -9.43
N SER A 32 16.99 22.51 -10.69
CA SER A 32 16.14 23.64 -11.08
C SER A 32 14.65 23.27 -11.09
N LEU A 33 14.31 22.01 -11.41
CA LEU A 33 12.93 21.49 -11.38
C LEU A 33 12.37 21.26 -9.96
N SER A 34 13.26 21.15 -8.96
CA SER A 34 12.90 20.96 -7.54
C SER A 34 12.30 22.23 -6.89
N LEU A 35 12.60 23.42 -7.43
CA LEU A 35 12.22 24.69 -6.82
C LEU A 35 10.73 25.05 -6.96
N ASP A 36 10.04 24.52 -7.98
CA ASP A 36 8.61 24.76 -8.23
C ASP A 36 7.68 23.68 -7.63
N ALA A 37 8.24 22.70 -6.91
CA ALA A 37 7.48 21.64 -6.30
C ALA A 37 6.76 22.09 -5.00
N SER A 38 5.59 21.50 -4.71
CA SER A 38 4.89 21.73 -3.44
C SER A 38 5.79 21.41 -2.25
N ARG A 39 5.58 22.10 -1.12
CA ARG A 39 6.41 21.94 0.10
C ARG A 39 6.63 20.46 0.51
N PRO A 40 5.62 19.57 0.49
CA PRO A 40 5.83 18.15 0.77
C PRO A 40 6.79 17.46 -0.22
N ARG A 41 6.60 17.69 -1.52
CA ARG A 41 7.41 17.10 -2.60
C ARG A 41 8.86 17.60 -2.53
N LYS A 42 9.05 18.92 -2.34
CA LYS A 42 10.37 19.53 -2.19
C LYS A 42 11.17 18.91 -1.04
N ARG A 43 10.59 18.84 0.17
CA ARG A 43 11.29 18.27 1.35
C ARG A 43 11.65 16.80 1.17
N LEU A 44 10.77 16.01 0.53
CA LEU A 44 11.05 14.60 0.24
C LEU A 44 12.22 14.47 -0.73
N THR A 45 12.20 15.21 -1.85
CA THR A 45 13.27 15.18 -2.85
C THR A 45 14.60 15.65 -2.27
N GLU A 46 14.62 16.74 -1.51
CA GLU A 46 15.83 17.23 -0.82
C GLU A 46 16.42 16.16 0.10
N LEU A 47 15.60 15.46 0.88
CA LEU A 47 16.06 14.36 1.74
C LEU A 47 16.68 13.23 0.91
N MET A 48 16.03 12.80 -0.17
CA MET A 48 16.54 11.74 -1.03
C MET A 48 17.88 12.11 -1.67
N ILE A 49 17.99 13.34 -2.21
CA ILE A 49 19.23 13.86 -2.81
C ILE A 49 20.33 13.92 -1.76
N LYS A 50 20.01 14.46 -0.57
CA LYS A 50 20.94 14.56 0.54
C LYS A 50 21.51 13.19 0.91
N THR A 51 20.64 12.19 1.10
CA THR A 51 21.05 10.83 1.43
C THR A 51 21.84 10.14 0.32
N ALA A 52 21.56 10.45 -0.94
CA ALA A 52 22.24 9.82 -2.08
C ALA A 52 23.61 10.43 -2.39
N LEU A 53 23.78 11.74 -2.19
CA LEU A 53 24.97 12.49 -2.64
C LEU A 53 25.92 12.89 -1.52
N GLU A 54 25.41 13.13 -0.30
CA GLU A 54 26.29 13.50 0.80
C GLU A 54 27.06 12.28 1.27
N LYS A 55 28.40 12.39 1.29
CA LYS A 55 29.24 11.41 1.96
C LYS A 55 28.78 11.32 3.41
N PRO A 56 28.70 10.12 4.01
CA PRO A 56 28.42 10.00 5.42
C PRO A 56 29.47 10.83 6.17
N VAL A 57 29.07 12.01 6.66
CA VAL A 57 29.86 12.72 7.67
C VAL A 57 29.94 11.74 8.81
N GLU A 58 31.15 11.27 9.13
CA GLU A 58 31.44 10.23 10.12
C GLU A 58 30.34 10.21 11.18
N MET A 59 29.33 9.36 10.97
CA MET A 59 28.28 9.15 11.94
C MET A 59 28.99 8.35 13.01
N GLN A 60 29.61 9.08 13.94
CA GLN A 60 30.31 8.56 15.08
C GLN A 60 29.39 7.54 15.75
N ALA A 61 29.74 6.27 15.57
CA ALA A 61 29.36 5.14 16.39
C ALA A 61 27.87 5.05 16.79
N ALA A 62 26.97 5.07 15.81
CA ALA A 62 25.65 4.42 15.97
C ALA A 62 25.65 3.07 15.22
N GLY A 63 26.57 2.18 15.64
CA GLY A 63 26.69 0.81 15.14
C GLY A 63 27.35 0.71 13.77
N ALA A 64 28.38 -0.11 13.64
CA ALA A 64 28.88 -0.57 12.34
C ALA A 64 27.70 -0.93 11.43
N ALA A 65 27.73 -0.52 10.16
CA ALA A 65 26.73 -0.88 9.16
C ALA A 65 26.27 -2.33 9.38
N GLY A 66 25.02 -2.50 9.84
CA GLY A 66 24.49 -3.83 10.12
C GLY A 66 24.44 -4.66 8.83
N PRO A 67 24.28 -5.98 8.90
CA PRO A 67 24.30 -6.89 7.74
C PRO A 67 23.11 -6.72 6.77
N ARG A 68 22.32 -5.65 6.89
CA ARG A 68 21.10 -5.42 6.11
C ARG A 68 21.18 -4.08 5.42
N GLU A 69 20.97 -4.11 4.12
CA GLU A 69 20.91 -2.95 3.25
C GLU A 69 19.54 -2.85 2.58
N TRP A 70 19.19 -1.64 2.15
CA TRP A 70 18.04 -1.38 1.29
C TRP A 70 18.40 -0.26 0.32
N GLY A 71 17.78 -0.25 -0.85
CA GLY A 71 18.04 0.74 -1.87
C GLY A 71 16.84 0.96 -2.78
N LEU A 72 16.86 2.07 -3.51
CA LEU A 72 15.82 2.42 -4.47
C LEU A 72 16.39 2.30 -5.89
N LYS A 73 15.79 1.42 -6.70
CA LYS A 73 16.06 1.32 -8.13
C LYS A 73 14.90 1.97 -8.89
N PHE A 74 15.20 3.05 -9.61
CA PHE A 74 14.22 3.78 -10.42
C PHE A 74 14.25 3.34 -11.88
N GLN A 75 13.24 3.76 -12.65
CA GLN A 75 13.19 3.56 -14.09
C GLN A 75 13.30 2.08 -14.50
N ARG A 76 12.51 1.25 -13.82
CA ARG A 76 12.38 -0.19 -14.05
C ARG A 76 10.92 -0.59 -14.03
N SER A 77 10.49 -1.46 -14.94
CA SER A 77 9.19 -2.11 -14.87
C SER A 77 9.35 -3.63 -14.83
N PRO A 78 8.60 -4.36 -13.98
CA PRO A 78 8.71 -5.81 -13.91
C PRO A 78 8.20 -6.46 -15.20
N GLN A 79 9.00 -7.35 -15.79
CA GLN A 79 8.62 -8.15 -16.96
C GLN A 79 8.29 -9.60 -16.60
N GLU A 80 9.14 -10.24 -15.79
CA GLU A 80 9.02 -11.68 -15.51
C GLU A 80 9.63 -12.04 -14.15
N VAL A 81 8.94 -12.86 -13.35
CA VAL A 81 9.55 -13.49 -12.16
C VAL A 81 10.28 -14.75 -12.61
N LEU A 82 11.60 -14.78 -12.39
CA LEU A 82 12.47 -15.84 -12.87
C LEU A 82 12.40 -17.04 -11.91
N PRO A 83 12.13 -18.26 -12.41
CA PRO A 83 12.08 -19.45 -11.59
C PRO A 83 13.48 -19.99 -11.26
N SER A 84 13.61 -20.68 -10.13
CA SER A 84 14.76 -21.54 -9.83
C SER A 84 14.91 -22.68 -10.84
N ALA A 85 16.07 -23.34 -10.84
CA ALA A 85 16.37 -24.44 -11.77
C ALA A 85 15.35 -25.60 -11.71
N ASP A 86 14.73 -25.83 -10.55
CA ASP A 86 13.67 -26.83 -10.34
C ASP A 86 12.24 -26.29 -10.57
N GLY A 87 12.08 -25.01 -10.91
CA GLY A 87 10.80 -24.37 -11.19
C GLY A 87 9.93 -24.06 -9.97
N ARG A 88 10.41 -24.27 -8.74
CA ARG A 88 9.55 -24.26 -7.53
C ARG A 88 9.50 -22.94 -6.77
N ARG A 89 10.46 -22.04 -7.00
CA ARG A 89 10.58 -20.77 -6.28
C ARG A 89 11.09 -19.66 -7.19
N ALA A 90 10.90 -18.41 -6.78
CA ALA A 90 11.57 -17.29 -7.41
C ALA A 90 13.08 -17.36 -7.16
N ARG A 91 13.88 -17.14 -8.19
CA ARG A 91 15.34 -16.88 -8.10
C ARG A 91 15.69 -15.43 -8.41
N GLY A 92 14.78 -14.70 -9.04
CA GLY A 92 15.01 -13.33 -9.45
C GLY A 92 13.81 -12.72 -10.15
N ILE A 93 14.00 -11.50 -10.63
CA ILE A 93 13.02 -10.77 -11.42
C ILE A 93 13.74 -10.10 -12.60
N ARG A 94 13.20 -10.28 -13.80
CA ARG A 94 13.61 -9.54 -14.99
C ARG A 94 12.82 -8.24 -15.04
N MET A 95 13.54 -7.15 -15.20
CA MET A 95 13.01 -5.80 -15.27
C MET A 95 13.36 -5.17 -16.63
N ALA A 96 12.41 -4.48 -17.25
CA ALA A 96 12.72 -3.60 -18.38
C ALA A 96 13.38 -2.33 -17.87
N LEU A 97 14.42 -1.85 -18.54
CA LEU A 97 14.87 -0.47 -18.38
C LEU A 97 13.84 0.46 -19.03
N THR A 98 13.47 1.52 -18.33
CA THR A 98 12.52 2.51 -18.84
C THR A 98 13.17 3.89 -18.90
N ARG A 99 12.63 4.78 -19.71
CA ARG A 99 12.89 6.23 -19.65
C ARG A 99 11.58 6.98 -19.53
N LEU A 100 11.61 8.21 -19.04
CA LEU A 100 10.43 9.06 -18.99
C LEU A 100 10.19 9.73 -20.36
N GLU A 101 8.93 9.72 -20.80
CA GLU A 101 8.43 10.55 -21.91
C GLU A 101 7.32 11.47 -21.40
N GLY A 102 7.30 12.71 -21.92
CA GLY A 102 6.40 13.76 -21.44
C GLY A 102 6.97 14.53 -20.24
N SER A 103 6.12 15.34 -19.60
CA SER A 103 6.52 16.22 -18.50
C SER A 103 5.46 16.29 -17.40
N GLY A 104 5.90 16.60 -16.18
CA GLY A 104 5.03 16.74 -15.01
C GLY A 104 4.25 15.45 -14.70
N ASP A 105 3.01 15.60 -14.24
CA ASP A 105 2.19 14.47 -13.79
C ASP A 105 1.67 13.57 -14.93
N SER A 106 1.85 14.01 -16.19
CA SER A 106 1.51 13.23 -17.39
C SER A 106 2.66 12.36 -17.91
N ALA A 107 3.84 12.47 -17.31
CA ALA A 107 5.02 11.72 -17.73
C ALA A 107 4.78 10.21 -17.59
N LYS A 108 5.23 9.43 -18.58
CA LYS A 108 5.07 7.98 -18.64
C LYS A 108 6.42 7.30 -18.75
N ALA A 109 6.57 6.18 -18.05
CA ALA A 109 7.72 5.30 -18.22
C ALA A 109 7.52 4.45 -19.48
N VAL A 110 8.42 4.59 -20.46
CA VAL A 110 8.44 3.78 -21.69
C VAL A 110 9.67 2.87 -21.71
N PRO A 111 9.57 1.60 -22.14
CA PRO A 111 10.72 0.70 -22.23
C PRO A 111 11.78 1.21 -23.21
N THR A 112 13.06 1.05 -22.88
CA THR A 112 14.18 1.36 -23.79
C THR A 112 14.51 0.21 -24.74
N GLY A 113 14.08 -1.01 -24.40
CA GLY A 113 14.46 -2.25 -25.07
C GLY A 113 15.48 -3.07 -24.26
N ASP A 114 16.20 -2.43 -23.34
CA ASP A 114 17.17 -3.09 -22.47
C ASP A 114 16.49 -3.76 -21.27
N VAL A 115 17.14 -4.78 -20.72
CA VAL A 115 16.66 -5.56 -19.58
C VAL A 115 17.74 -5.73 -18.51
N GLU A 116 17.31 -5.83 -17.26
CA GLU A 116 18.15 -6.14 -16.10
C GLU A 116 17.53 -7.32 -15.34
N GLU A 117 18.32 -8.34 -15.03
CA GLU A 117 17.90 -9.42 -14.13
C GLU A 117 18.43 -9.14 -12.72
N LEU A 118 17.54 -9.14 -11.74
CA LEU A 118 17.88 -8.97 -10.33
C LEU A 118 17.69 -10.29 -9.60
N GLU A 119 18.74 -10.79 -8.94
CA GLU A 119 18.64 -11.98 -8.10
C GLU A 119 17.86 -11.65 -6.82
N CYS A 120 16.81 -12.42 -6.53
CA CYS A 120 16.01 -12.27 -5.32
C CYS A 120 15.21 -13.54 -5.01
N GLY A 121 15.04 -13.83 -3.71
CA GLY A 121 14.24 -14.97 -3.23
C GLY A 121 12.78 -14.64 -2.90
N LEU A 122 12.41 -13.35 -2.92
CA LEU A 122 11.08 -12.86 -2.57
C LEU A 122 10.73 -11.63 -3.43
N VAL A 123 9.54 -11.66 -4.03
CA VAL A 123 8.98 -10.55 -4.80
C VAL A 123 7.67 -10.12 -4.13
N LEU A 124 7.59 -8.88 -3.68
CA LEU A 124 6.39 -8.30 -3.08
C LEU A 124 5.88 -7.19 -4.00
N SER A 125 4.67 -7.37 -4.55
CA SER A 125 4.03 -6.34 -5.38
C SER A 125 3.27 -5.35 -4.50
N SER A 126 3.70 -4.08 -4.54
CA SER A 126 3.12 -2.98 -3.75
C SER A 126 2.67 -1.83 -4.65
N ILE A 127 1.96 -2.14 -5.73
CA ILE A 127 1.55 -1.18 -6.79
C ILE A 127 0.11 -0.66 -6.64
N GLY A 128 -0.47 -0.80 -5.45
CA GLY A 128 -1.83 -0.38 -5.13
C GLY A 128 -2.82 -1.54 -5.01
N TYR A 129 -4.04 -1.21 -4.61
CA TYR A 129 -5.13 -2.14 -4.41
C TYR A 129 -6.26 -1.87 -5.41
N ARG A 130 -7.32 -2.70 -5.38
CA ARG A 130 -8.52 -2.43 -6.16
C ARG A 130 -9.72 -2.97 -5.41
N SER A 131 -10.83 -2.21 -5.40
CA SER A 131 -12.09 -2.71 -4.85
C SER A 131 -12.63 -3.84 -5.72
N LEU A 132 -13.51 -4.64 -5.15
CA LEU A 132 -14.22 -5.71 -5.87
C LEU A 132 -15.71 -5.37 -5.97
N PRO A 133 -16.40 -5.76 -7.05
CA PRO A 133 -17.85 -5.61 -7.13
C PRO A 133 -18.51 -6.44 -6.02
N LEU A 134 -19.43 -5.83 -5.28
CA LEU A 134 -20.06 -6.45 -4.10
C LEU A 134 -21.35 -7.19 -4.46
N ASP A 135 -22.23 -6.55 -5.23
CA ASP A 135 -23.59 -7.02 -5.52
C ASP A 135 -24.02 -6.52 -6.91
N PRO A 136 -24.76 -7.32 -7.71
CA PRO A 136 -25.26 -6.90 -9.02
C PRO A 136 -26.13 -5.63 -9.01
N ALA A 137 -26.75 -5.30 -7.87
CA ALA A 137 -27.55 -4.09 -7.71
C ALA A 137 -26.70 -2.82 -7.52
N VAL A 138 -25.38 -2.94 -7.34
CA VAL A 138 -24.46 -1.81 -7.14
C VAL A 138 -23.61 -1.61 -8.41
N PRO A 139 -23.67 -0.44 -9.07
CA PRO A 139 -22.84 -0.17 -10.24
C PRO A 139 -21.36 -0.20 -9.85
N PHE A 140 -20.51 -0.67 -10.77
CA PHE A 140 -19.08 -0.81 -10.51
C PHE A 140 -18.26 -0.45 -11.74
N ASP A 141 -17.37 0.54 -11.60
CA ASP A 141 -16.37 0.83 -12.60
C ASP A 141 -15.22 -0.14 -12.41
N SER A 142 -15.19 -1.17 -13.25
CA SER A 142 -14.08 -2.12 -13.24
C SER A 142 -12.76 -1.47 -13.65
N GLN A 143 -12.71 -0.54 -14.59
CA GLN A 143 -11.43 0.04 -15.00
C GLN A 143 -10.71 0.75 -13.83
N HIS A 144 -11.46 1.53 -13.04
CA HIS A 144 -10.90 2.30 -11.93
C HIS A 144 -11.03 1.61 -10.56
N GLY A 145 -11.86 0.57 -10.45
CA GLY A 145 -12.05 -0.19 -9.21
C GLY A 145 -12.80 0.58 -8.12
N VAL A 146 -13.81 1.33 -8.51
CA VAL A 146 -14.61 2.20 -7.63
C VAL A 146 -16.10 2.07 -7.95
N ILE A 147 -16.96 2.49 -7.03
CA ILE A 147 -18.39 2.68 -7.28
C ILE A 147 -18.60 4.06 -7.93
N PRO A 148 -19.20 4.15 -9.13
CA PRO A 148 -19.53 5.44 -9.76
C PRO A 148 -20.43 6.28 -8.84
N ASN A 149 -20.02 7.51 -8.55
CA ASN A 149 -20.70 8.36 -7.58
C ASN A 149 -20.48 9.85 -7.83
N SER A 150 -21.45 10.65 -7.38
CA SER A 150 -21.35 12.11 -7.30
C SER A 150 -21.43 12.56 -5.84
N SER A 151 -20.32 13.09 -5.31
CA SER A 151 -20.18 13.47 -3.89
C SER A 151 -20.58 12.36 -2.92
N GLY A 152 -20.34 11.09 -3.29
CA GLY A 152 -20.69 9.93 -2.47
C GLY A 152 -22.09 9.37 -2.71
N ARG A 153 -22.95 10.02 -3.50
CA ARG A 153 -24.23 9.45 -3.96
C ARG A 153 -23.97 8.48 -5.11
N VAL A 154 -24.38 7.23 -4.98
CA VAL A 154 -24.15 6.22 -6.03
C VAL A 154 -25.02 6.53 -7.25
N GLU A 155 -24.40 6.55 -8.43
CA GLU A 155 -25.10 6.91 -9.67
C GLU A 155 -26.17 5.86 -10.02
N GLY A 156 -27.38 6.33 -10.33
CA GLY A 156 -28.49 5.47 -10.72
C GLY A 156 -29.14 4.65 -9.60
N VAL A 157 -28.68 4.77 -8.35
CA VAL A 157 -29.23 4.03 -7.19
C VAL A 157 -29.60 4.98 -6.04
N PRO A 158 -30.82 5.56 -6.05
CA PRO A 158 -31.27 6.46 -4.99
C PRO A 158 -31.23 5.82 -3.60
N GLY A 159 -30.73 6.56 -2.61
CA GLY A 159 -30.60 6.08 -1.23
C GLY A 159 -29.37 5.21 -0.96
N LEU A 160 -28.53 4.96 -1.97
CA LEU A 160 -27.25 4.29 -1.80
C LEU A 160 -26.09 5.30 -1.86
N TYR A 161 -25.18 5.19 -0.90
CA TYR A 161 -24.02 6.06 -0.76
C TYR A 161 -22.73 5.24 -0.60
N CYS A 162 -21.60 5.84 -0.92
CA CYS A 162 -20.27 5.26 -0.72
C CYS A 162 -19.29 6.29 -0.14
N SER A 163 -18.30 5.82 0.62
CA SER A 163 -17.21 6.62 1.18
C SER A 163 -15.90 5.84 1.21
N GLY A 164 -14.78 6.54 1.36
CA GLY A 164 -13.44 5.96 1.45
C GLY A 164 -12.93 5.40 0.12
N TRP A 165 -12.13 4.34 0.19
CA TRP A 165 -11.41 3.82 -0.98
C TRP A 165 -12.33 3.29 -2.09
N VAL A 166 -13.50 2.75 -1.75
CA VAL A 166 -14.46 2.31 -2.77
C VAL A 166 -15.08 3.49 -3.56
N LYS A 167 -15.05 4.70 -2.99
CA LYS A 167 -15.51 5.95 -3.62
C LYS A 167 -14.41 6.63 -4.44
N ARG A 168 -13.19 6.72 -3.90
CA ARG A 168 -12.10 7.57 -4.42
C ARG A 168 -10.91 6.80 -5.01
N GLY A 169 -10.91 5.48 -4.90
CA GLY A 169 -9.75 4.63 -5.16
C GLY A 169 -8.82 4.53 -3.94
N PRO A 170 -7.83 3.62 -3.97
CA PRO A 170 -6.96 3.28 -2.84
C PRO A 170 -5.83 4.29 -2.66
N THR A 171 -6.18 5.58 -2.61
CA THR A 171 -5.24 6.68 -2.43
C THR A 171 -5.63 7.46 -1.18
N GLY A 172 -4.62 7.94 -0.45
CA GLY A 172 -4.82 8.71 0.77
C GLY A 172 -4.57 7.93 2.06
N VAL A 173 -4.37 8.71 3.13
CA VAL A 173 -4.16 8.25 4.51
C VAL A 173 -5.48 8.27 5.28
N ILE A 174 -5.47 7.82 6.54
CA ILE A 174 -6.67 7.76 7.40
C ILE A 174 -7.41 9.11 7.45
N ILE A 175 -6.69 10.22 7.54
CA ILE A 175 -7.29 11.57 7.62
C ILE A 175 -8.04 11.93 6.33
N THR A 176 -7.49 11.59 5.16
CA THR A 176 -8.19 11.86 3.89
C THR A 176 -9.45 11.02 3.76
N THR A 177 -9.44 9.77 4.23
CA THR A 177 -10.64 8.91 4.28
C THR A 177 -11.68 9.45 5.25
N MET A 178 -11.25 9.97 6.41
CA MET A 178 -12.14 10.57 7.40
C MET A 178 -12.89 11.78 6.81
N ASN A 179 -12.17 12.73 6.20
CA ASN A 179 -12.79 13.92 5.61
C ASN A 179 -13.73 13.54 4.45
N ASP A 180 -13.30 12.65 3.56
CA ASP A 180 -14.15 12.15 2.47
C ASP A 180 -15.45 11.49 2.97
N SER A 181 -15.37 10.80 4.10
CA SER A 181 -16.55 10.18 4.73
C SER A 181 -17.50 11.22 5.33
N PHE A 182 -16.98 12.31 5.88
CA PHE A 182 -17.80 13.43 6.33
C PHE A 182 -18.53 14.11 5.16
N ASP A 183 -17.88 14.27 4.01
CA ASP A 183 -18.53 14.84 2.82
C ASP A 183 -19.68 13.96 2.31
N THR A 184 -19.51 12.63 2.33
CA THR A 184 -20.59 11.69 2.00
C THR A 184 -21.72 11.77 3.03
N ALA A 185 -21.41 11.85 4.34
CA ALA A 185 -22.42 11.98 5.38
C ALA A 185 -23.21 13.28 5.26
N GLN A 186 -22.54 14.39 4.93
CA GLN A 186 -23.17 15.67 4.66
C GLN A 186 -24.13 15.58 3.47
N SER A 187 -23.71 14.92 2.39
CA SER A 187 -24.57 14.66 1.22
C SER A 187 -25.83 13.85 1.57
N LEU A 188 -25.69 12.83 2.42
CA LEU A 188 -26.83 12.05 2.91
C LEU A 188 -27.79 12.91 3.74
N LEU A 189 -27.26 13.75 4.63
CA LEU A 189 -28.07 14.65 5.47
C LEU A 189 -28.81 15.69 4.62
N GLU A 190 -28.18 16.23 3.58
CA GLU A 190 -28.81 17.13 2.61
C GLU A 190 -29.97 16.46 1.87
N ASP A 191 -29.77 15.23 1.41
CA ASP A 191 -30.82 14.48 0.70
C ASP A 191 -31.99 14.12 1.62
N LEU A 192 -31.69 13.83 2.89
CA LEU A 192 -32.70 13.59 3.92
C LEU A 192 -33.52 14.85 4.21
N GLN A 193 -32.86 15.99 4.40
CA GLN A 193 -33.52 17.28 4.69
C GLN A 193 -34.28 17.83 3.47
N GLY A 194 -33.74 17.61 2.27
CA GLY A 194 -34.32 18.03 1.00
C GLY A 194 -35.48 17.15 0.51
N GLY A 195 -35.82 16.07 1.22
CA GLY A 195 -36.90 15.16 0.83
C GLY A 195 -36.58 14.31 -0.41
N VAL A 196 -35.30 14.16 -0.75
CA VAL A 196 -34.85 13.28 -1.85
C VAL A 196 -35.01 11.82 -1.46
N LEU A 197 -34.82 11.50 -0.18
CA LEU A 197 -35.00 10.17 0.37
C LEU A 197 -36.45 9.96 0.82
N ASP A 198 -37.09 8.91 0.30
CA ASP A 198 -38.42 8.50 0.78
C ASP A 198 -38.32 7.82 2.15
N ILE A 199 -38.67 8.60 3.17
CA ILE A 199 -38.75 8.21 4.57
C ILE A 199 -40.18 7.96 5.05
N SER A 200 -41.17 8.02 4.15
CA SER A 200 -42.57 7.72 4.50
C SER A 200 -42.80 6.27 4.97
N PRO A 201 -42.16 5.22 4.40
CA PRO A 201 -42.27 3.89 4.95
C PRO A 201 -41.41 3.76 6.21
N SER A 202 -41.97 3.14 7.25
CA SER A 202 -41.19 2.71 8.41
C SER A 202 -40.09 1.75 7.97
N ARG A 203 -38.84 2.03 8.36
CA ARG A 203 -37.68 1.19 8.07
C ARG A 203 -37.33 0.40 9.33
N GLU A 204 -37.50 -0.91 9.29
CA GLU A 204 -37.26 -1.81 10.44
C GLU A 204 -35.77 -1.96 10.81
N GLY A 205 -34.87 -1.52 9.94
CA GLY A 205 -33.43 -1.53 10.17
C GLY A 205 -32.91 -2.93 10.51
N PHE A 206 -32.19 -3.06 11.63
CA PHE A 206 -31.57 -4.31 12.03
C PHE A 206 -32.57 -5.42 12.33
N GLY A 207 -33.78 -5.14 12.81
CA GLY A 207 -34.76 -6.19 13.16
C GLY A 207 -35.13 -7.09 11.96
N LEU A 208 -35.39 -6.46 10.81
CA LEU A 208 -35.63 -7.18 9.56
C LEU A 208 -34.38 -7.93 9.10
N VAL A 209 -33.21 -7.27 9.10
CA VAL A 209 -31.94 -7.86 8.68
C VAL A 209 -31.58 -9.07 9.55
N GLU A 210 -31.77 -9.00 10.87
CA GLU A 210 -31.50 -10.10 11.80
C GLU A 210 -32.34 -11.33 11.46
N SER A 211 -33.62 -11.15 11.14
CA SER A 211 -34.50 -12.26 10.74
C SER A 211 -34.01 -12.97 9.47
N ILE A 212 -33.53 -12.19 8.49
CA ILE A 212 -32.96 -12.70 7.24
C ILE A 212 -31.66 -13.45 7.52
N LEU A 213 -30.76 -12.89 8.33
CA LEU A 213 -29.50 -13.55 8.69
C LEU A 213 -29.76 -14.86 9.43
N ARG A 214 -30.70 -14.88 10.38
CA ARG A 214 -31.08 -16.07 11.15
C ARG A 214 -31.67 -17.16 10.26
N SER A 215 -32.59 -16.82 9.35
CA SER A 215 -33.16 -17.78 8.39
C SER A 215 -32.10 -18.38 7.45
N ARG A 216 -30.99 -17.66 7.22
CA ARG A 216 -29.83 -18.13 6.45
C ARG A 216 -28.78 -18.85 7.30
N GLY A 217 -29.01 -19.03 8.60
CA GLY A 217 -28.05 -19.64 9.52
C GLY A 217 -26.79 -18.79 9.77
N VAL A 218 -26.85 -17.48 9.49
CA VAL A 218 -25.74 -16.55 9.71
C VAL A 218 -25.85 -15.94 11.10
N ARG A 219 -24.79 -16.09 11.90
CA ARG A 219 -24.69 -15.49 13.24
C ARG A 219 -23.74 -14.27 13.21
N PRO A 220 -24.25 -13.04 13.36
CA PRO A 220 -23.41 -11.83 13.39
C PRO A 220 -22.48 -11.82 14.59
N VAL A 221 -21.29 -11.24 14.43
CA VAL A 221 -20.38 -10.91 15.54
C VAL A 221 -20.74 -9.51 16.01
N SER A 222 -21.21 -9.39 17.25
CA SER A 222 -21.53 -8.09 17.84
C SER A 222 -20.26 -7.36 18.30
N PHE A 223 -20.39 -6.07 18.62
CA PHE A 223 -19.27 -5.31 19.18
C PHE A 223 -18.78 -5.89 20.52
N SER A 224 -19.69 -6.33 21.39
CA SER A 224 -19.32 -6.96 22.67
C SER A 224 -18.71 -8.36 22.49
N ASP A 225 -19.00 -9.06 21.39
CA ASP A 225 -18.27 -10.28 21.02
C ASP A 225 -16.85 -9.94 20.57
N TRP A 226 -16.68 -8.91 19.74
CA TRP A 226 -15.36 -8.42 19.36
C TRP A 226 -14.52 -7.98 20.58
N GLU A 227 -15.10 -7.31 21.58
CA GLU A 227 -14.40 -6.93 22.82
C GLU A 227 -13.83 -8.14 23.58
N LYS A 228 -14.49 -9.30 23.53
CA LYS A 228 -13.96 -10.55 24.12
C LYS A 228 -12.72 -11.02 23.37
N ILE A 229 -12.73 -10.95 22.04
CA ILE A 229 -11.58 -11.29 21.19
C ILE A 229 -10.44 -10.32 21.48
N ASP A 230 -10.71 -9.01 21.50
CA ASP A 230 -9.72 -7.98 21.82
C ASP A 230 -9.05 -8.21 23.18
N ALA A 231 -9.85 -8.47 24.23
CA ALA A 231 -9.35 -8.78 25.56
C ALA A 231 -8.46 -10.02 25.58
N ALA A 232 -8.82 -11.07 24.83
CA ALA A 232 -8.03 -12.28 24.71
C ALA A 232 -6.68 -12.01 24.00
N GLU A 233 -6.68 -11.25 22.90
CA GLU A 233 -5.44 -10.88 22.18
C GLU A 233 -4.52 -10.03 23.06
N VAL A 234 -5.06 -9.03 23.77
CA VAL A 234 -4.29 -8.16 24.68
C VAL A 234 -3.70 -8.97 25.83
N ALA A 235 -4.47 -9.88 26.43
CA ALA A 235 -3.99 -10.75 27.52
C ALA A 235 -2.82 -11.65 27.06
N ARG A 236 -2.92 -12.25 25.87
CA ARG A 236 -1.82 -13.03 25.27
C ARG A 236 -0.59 -12.18 24.99
N GLY A 237 -0.81 -10.97 24.45
CA GLY A 237 0.26 -10.01 24.18
C GLY A 237 1.04 -9.65 25.44
N LYS A 238 0.35 -9.38 26.55
CA LYS A 238 0.96 -9.03 27.84
C LYS A 238 1.96 -10.09 28.31
N ALA A 239 1.63 -11.37 28.17
CA ALA A 239 2.53 -12.48 28.54
C ALA A 239 3.82 -12.51 27.71
N ALA A 240 3.78 -12.00 26.47
CA ALA A 240 4.90 -11.94 25.54
C ALA A 240 5.57 -10.54 25.47
N GLY A 241 5.15 -9.58 26.31
CA GLY A 241 5.65 -8.20 26.26
C GLY A 241 5.21 -7.42 25.01
N LYS A 242 4.11 -7.83 24.37
CA LYS A 242 3.52 -7.21 23.17
C LYS A 242 2.22 -6.45 23.51
N PRO A 243 1.81 -5.45 22.70
CA PRO A 243 0.51 -4.79 22.87
C PRO A 243 -0.67 -5.77 22.78
N ARG A 244 -0.53 -6.77 21.88
CA ARG A 244 -1.48 -7.87 21.68
C ARG A 244 -0.78 -9.02 20.93
N GLU A 245 -1.33 -10.22 21.03
CA GLU A 245 -1.03 -11.34 20.16
C GLU A 245 -2.29 -11.69 19.36
N LYS A 246 -2.27 -11.44 18.05
CA LYS A 246 -3.46 -11.58 17.23
C LYS A 246 -3.86 -13.04 17.07
N ILE A 247 -5.15 -13.31 17.16
CA ILE A 247 -5.70 -14.63 16.85
C ILE A 247 -5.91 -14.68 15.33
N VAL A 248 -5.21 -15.59 14.66
CA VAL A 248 -5.21 -15.68 13.18
C VAL A 248 -6.09 -16.81 12.65
N ASP A 249 -6.52 -17.75 13.49
CA ASP A 249 -7.46 -18.80 13.14
C ASP A 249 -8.91 -18.32 13.33
N PRO A 250 -9.70 -18.21 12.26
CA PRO A 250 -11.11 -17.81 12.37
C PRO A 250 -11.93 -18.72 13.28
N ALA A 251 -11.64 -20.04 13.32
CA ALA A 251 -12.40 -20.97 14.15
C ALA A 251 -12.13 -20.72 15.64
N GLU A 252 -10.90 -20.38 16.02
CA GLU A 252 -10.57 -19.94 17.38
C GLU A 252 -11.24 -18.62 17.75
N MET A 253 -11.27 -17.63 16.85
CA MET A 253 -11.98 -16.36 17.08
C MET A 253 -13.46 -16.60 17.40
N LEU A 254 -14.12 -17.46 16.62
CA LEU A 254 -15.52 -17.84 16.83
C LEU A 254 -15.73 -18.59 18.15
N ARG A 255 -14.82 -19.51 18.51
CA ARG A 255 -14.90 -20.26 19.77
C ARG A 255 -14.84 -19.35 21.00
N ILE A 256 -14.02 -18.30 20.97
CA ILE A 256 -13.87 -17.33 22.08
C ILE A 256 -15.19 -16.62 22.39
N ILE A 257 -15.99 -16.36 21.36
CA ILE A 257 -17.28 -15.68 21.48
C ILE A 257 -18.46 -16.66 21.60
N GLY A 258 -18.17 -17.96 21.68
CA GLY A 258 -19.16 -19.02 21.80
C GLY A 258 -20.01 -19.20 20.55
N HIS A 259 -19.43 -18.95 19.38
CA HIS A 259 -20.01 -19.26 18.07
C HIS A 259 -19.73 -20.71 17.66
#